data_AF-A0A183L4X1-F1
#
_entry.id   AF-A0A183L4X1-F1
#
_cell.length_a   1.000
_cell.length_b   1.000
_cell.length_c   1.000
_cell.angle_alpha   90.00
_cell.angle_beta   90.00
_cell.angle_gamma   90.00
#
_symmetry.space_group_name_H-M   'P 1'
#
loop_
_entity.id
_entity.type
_entity.pdbx_description
1 polymer ?
#
loop_
_entity_poly.entity_id
_entity_poly.type
_entity_poly.pdbx_seq_one_letter_code
_entity_poly.pdbx_strand_id
1 'polypeptide(L)'
;MLSYPYNSTSELRQKMTGLRRQLSHPHLNKFKEAKKELASIYEDILSYVSESHKFTREQSEEERFARLIGQGVHAEVEHHLQKIRNIQEIIARNQMKCAFFGR
;
A
#
# COMPACT_ATOMS: atom_id res chain seq x y z
N MET A 1 -52.86 -23.97 37.80
CA MET A 1 -51.49 -24.25 37.31
C MET A 1 -51.39 -23.70 35.89
N LEU A 2 -50.68 -22.58 35.72
CA LEU A 2 -50.54 -21.89 34.43
C LEU A 2 -49.25 -22.33 33.76
N SER A 3 -49.38 -22.97 32.60
CA SER A 3 -48.28 -23.39 31.72
C SER A 3 -47.78 -22.19 30.90
N TYR A 4 -46.52 -21.80 31.09
CA TYR A 4 -45.85 -20.80 30.24
C TYR A 4 -45.44 -21.43 28.90
N PRO A 5 -45.68 -20.77 27.75
CA PRO A 5 -45.18 -21.24 26.47
C PRO A 5 -43.68 -20.91 26.32
N TYR A 6 -42.91 -21.93 25.95
CA TYR A 6 -41.48 -21.82 25.63
C TYR A 6 -41.31 -21.02 24.33
N ASN A 7 -40.82 -19.79 24.47
CA ASN A 7 -40.69 -18.82 23.38
C ASN A 7 -39.51 -19.21 22.47
N SER A 8 -39.75 -20.11 21.52
CA SER A 8 -38.74 -20.65 20.58
C SER A 8 -38.28 -19.66 19.50
N THR A 9 -38.78 -18.42 19.52
CA THR A 9 -38.49 -17.36 18.55
C THR A 9 -37.25 -16.52 18.89
N SER A 10 -36.80 -16.54 20.14
CA SER A 10 -35.57 -15.83 20.56
C SER A 10 -34.29 -16.57 20.13
N GLU A 11 -34.30 -17.90 20.12
CA GLU A 11 -33.12 -18.69 19.71
C GLU A 11 -32.84 -18.62 18.20
N LEU A 12 -33.87 -18.52 17.36
CA LEU A 12 -33.69 -18.39 15.91
C LEU A 12 -33.05 -17.03 15.54
N ARG A 13 -33.39 -15.97 16.28
CA ARG A 13 -32.86 -14.63 16.04
C ARG A 13 -31.39 -14.50 16.45
N GLN A 14 -30.93 -15.31 17.41
CA GLN A 14 -29.54 -15.35 17.85
C GLN A 14 -28.62 -16.16 16.91
N LYS A 15 -29.18 -17.09 16.12
CA LYS A 15 -28.42 -17.80 15.07
C LYS A 15 -28.15 -16.95 13.82
N MET A 16 -28.95 -15.91 13.56
CA MET A 16 -28.75 -15.02 12.41
C MET A 16 -27.74 -13.89 12.64
N THR A 17 -27.34 -13.61 13.90
CA THR A 17 -26.23 -12.69 14.20
C THR A 17 -24.85 -13.31 13.97
N GLY A 18 -24.82 -14.59 13.57
CA GLY A 18 -23.61 -15.37 13.29
C GLY A 18 -23.15 -15.36 11.83
N LEU A 19 -23.74 -14.55 10.93
CA LEU A 19 -23.07 -14.11 9.69
C LEU A 19 -21.97 -13.12 10.08
N ARG A 20 -21.01 -13.62 10.86
CA ARG A 20 -19.71 -13.01 11.09
C ARG A 20 -19.21 -12.67 9.70
N ARG A 21 -19.20 -11.38 9.36
CA ARG A 21 -18.51 -10.82 8.18
C ARG A 21 -17.29 -11.71 7.98
N GLN A 22 -17.27 -12.54 6.93
CA GLN A 22 -16.06 -13.30 6.65
C GLN A 22 -14.96 -12.25 6.51
N LEU A 23 -14.08 -12.22 7.50
CA LEU A 23 -12.83 -11.49 7.43
C LEU A 23 -12.23 -11.95 6.10
N SER A 24 -11.96 -10.98 5.23
CA SER A 24 -11.59 -11.14 3.82
C SER A 24 -10.98 -12.49 3.48
N HIS A 25 -11.47 -13.14 2.41
CA HIS A 25 -11.04 -14.47 1.96
C HIS A 25 -9.49 -14.58 2.01
N PRO A 26 -8.91 -15.67 2.52
CA PRO A 26 -7.46 -15.75 2.82
C PRO A 26 -6.58 -15.40 1.62
N HIS A 27 -7.04 -15.66 0.39
CA HIS A 27 -6.32 -15.30 -0.83
C HIS A 27 -6.35 -13.79 -1.14
N LEU A 28 -7.41 -13.08 -0.75
CA LEU A 28 -7.47 -11.61 -0.87
C LEU A 28 -6.56 -10.93 0.16
N ASN A 29 -6.38 -11.56 1.34
CA ASN A 29 -5.42 -11.07 2.35
C ASN A 29 -3.99 -11.13 1.84
N LYS A 30 -3.60 -12.17 1.08
CA LYS A 30 -2.27 -12.25 0.45
C LYS A 30 -1.98 -11.04 -0.45
N PHE A 31 -2.95 -10.64 -1.28
CA PHE A 31 -2.79 -9.43 -2.11
C PHE A 31 -2.65 -8.17 -1.26
N LYS A 32 -3.46 -8.04 -0.21
CA LYS A 32 -3.40 -6.90 0.71
C LYS A 32 -2.05 -6.80 1.43
N GLU A 33 -1.53 -7.93 1.91
CA GLU A 33 -0.23 -8.02 2.59
C GLU A 33 0.92 -7.69 1.63
N ALA A 34 0.94 -8.30 0.45
CA ALA A 34 1.95 -8.01 -0.58
C ALA A 34 1.93 -6.54 -1.01
N LYS A 35 0.73 -5.94 -1.18
CA LYS A 35 0.59 -4.51 -1.48
C LYS A 35 1.17 -3.64 -0.37
N LYS A 36 0.94 -4.01 0.90
CA LYS A 36 1.47 -3.28 2.06
C LYS A 36 2.99 -3.38 2.15
N GLU A 37 3.54 -4.57 1.95
CA GLU A 37 4.99 -4.80 1.96
C GLU A 37 5.68 -4.04 0.84
N LEU A 38 5.13 -4.09 -0.38
CA LEU A 38 5.65 -3.33 -1.52
C LEU A 38 5.60 -1.81 -1.27
N ALA A 39 4.53 -1.31 -0.65
CA ALA A 39 4.43 0.10 -0.28
C ALA A 39 5.53 0.49 0.72
N SER A 40 5.77 -0.33 1.76
CA SER A 40 6.84 -0.12 2.75
C SER A 40 8.23 -0.06 2.09
N ILE A 41 8.53 -0.99 1.18
CA ILE A 41 9.81 -0.99 0.45
C ILE A 41 9.98 0.32 -0.33
N TYR A 42 8.92 0.81 -0.98
CA TYR A 42 8.99 2.06 -1.74
C TYR A 42 9.05 3.31 -0.85
N GLU A 43 8.56 3.25 0.39
CA GLU A 43 8.83 4.29 1.40
C GLU A 43 10.32 4.34 1.76
N ASP A 44 10.96 3.19 1.99
CA ASP A 44 12.40 3.11 2.28
C ASP A 44 13.24 3.62 1.10
N ILE A 45 12.91 3.20 -0.12
CA ILE A 45 13.57 3.67 -1.35
C ILE A 45 13.37 5.19 -1.50
N LEU A 46 12.16 5.71 -1.24
CA LEU A 46 11.91 7.16 -1.30
C LEU A 46 12.79 7.91 -0.30
N SER A 47 12.92 7.41 0.94
CA SER A 47 13.79 8.03 1.96
C SER A 47 15.22 8.10 1.46
N TYR A 48 15.77 6.96 1.01
CA TYR A 48 17.13 6.87 0.49
C TYR A 48 17.40 7.83 -0.69
N VAL A 49 16.51 7.86 -1.67
CA VAL A 49 16.68 8.73 -2.84
C VAL A 49 16.46 10.20 -2.49
N SER A 50 15.59 10.51 -1.53
CA SER A 50 15.42 11.88 -1.02
C SER A 50 16.68 12.38 -0.31
N GLU A 51 17.31 11.54 0.50
CA GLU A 51 18.60 11.83 1.13
C GLU A 51 19.71 12.00 0.09
N SER A 52 19.77 11.11 -0.91
CA SER A 52 20.72 11.21 -2.02
C SER A 52 20.52 12.47 -2.85
N HIS A 53 19.27 12.86 -3.09
CA HIS A 53 18.92 14.09 -3.79
C HIS A 53 19.40 15.33 -3.02
N LYS A 54 19.17 15.34 -1.71
CA LYS A 54 19.66 16.40 -0.82
C LYS A 54 21.18 16.48 -0.84
N PHE A 55 21.87 15.35 -0.67
CA PHE A 55 23.33 15.26 -0.69
C PHE A 55 23.89 15.77 -2.02
N THR A 56 23.43 15.25 -3.15
CA THR A 56 23.94 15.64 -4.47
C THR A 56 23.69 17.12 -4.78
N ARG A 57 22.55 17.68 -4.35
CA ARG A 57 22.26 19.11 -4.46
C ARG A 57 23.30 19.95 -3.70
N GLU A 58 23.50 19.66 -2.42
CA GLU A 58 24.42 20.40 -1.55
C GLU A 58 25.87 20.31 -2.05
N GLN A 59 26.29 19.14 -2.52
CA GLN A 59 27.65 18.97 -3.06
C GLN A 59 27.84 19.59 -4.45
N SER A 60 26.77 19.80 -5.22
CA SER A 60 26.85 20.47 -6.52
C SER A 60 27.09 21.98 -6.40
N GLU A 61 26.80 22.57 -5.25
CA GLU A 61 27.04 23.99 -4.96
C GLU A 61 28.53 24.31 -4.77
N GLU A 62 29.35 23.31 -4.44
CA GLU A 62 30.79 23.47 -4.25
C GLU A 62 31.60 22.86 -5.40
N GLU A 63 32.33 23.69 -6.14
CA GLU A 63 32.98 23.30 -7.40
C GLU A 63 33.92 22.08 -7.27
N ARG A 64 34.64 21.97 -6.15
CA ARG A 64 35.54 20.83 -5.89
C ARG A 64 34.79 19.50 -5.82
N PHE A 65 33.58 19.50 -5.26
CA PHE A 65 32.74 18.32 -5.09
C PHE A 65 31.84 18.07 -6.30
N ALA A 66 31.39 19.11 -6.99
CA ALA A 66 30.69 19.01 -8.25
C ALA A 66 31.51 18.21 -9.29
N ARG A 67 32.84 18.44 -9.35
CA ARG A 67 33.75 17.67 -10.22
C ARG A 67 33.89 16.21 -9.79
N LEU A 68 33.86 15.92 -8.49
CA LEU A 68 34.01 14.56 -7.94
C LEU A 68 32.75 13.71 -8.17
N ILE A 69 31.57 14.30 -7.99
CA ILE A 69 30.29 13.61 -8.17
C ILE A 69 30.02 13.33 -9.65
N GLY A 70 30.50 14.20 -10.54
CA GLY A 70 30.24 14.09 -11.97
C GLY A 70 29.05 14.95 -12.38
N GLN A 71 29.13 15.47 -13.61
CA GLN A 71 28.10 16.31 -14.17
C GLN A 71 26.81 15.50 -14.40
N GLY A 72 25.66 16.11 -14.11
CA GLY A 72 24.35 15.51 -14.39
C GLY A 72 23.83 14.55 -13.32
N VAL A 73 24.67 14.05 -12.40
CA VAL A 73 24.24 13.09 -11.36
C VAL A 73 23.10 13.63 -10.49
N HIS A 74 23.13 14.91 -10.12
CA HIS A 74 22.03 15.51 -9.36
C HIS A 74 20.69 15.44 -10.14
N ALA A 75 20.70 15.75 -11.44
CA ALA A 75 19.53 15.69 -12.29
C ALA A 75 19.03 14.25 -12.49
N GLU A 76 19.94 13.28 -12.57
CA GLU A 76 19.57 11.86 -12.61
C GLU A 76 18.87 11.42 -11.33
N VAL A 77 19.42 11.81 -10.17
CA VAL A 77 18.81 11.51 -8.85
C VAL A 77 17.45 12.20 -8.70
N GLU A 78 17.31 13.45 -9.14
CA GLU A 78 16.02 14.16 -9.18
C GLU A 78 15.00 13.42 -10.05
N HIS A 79 15.42 12.96 -11.22
CA HIS A 79 14.57 12.18 -12.12
C HIS A 79 14.14 10.84 -11.51
N HIS A 80 15.04 10.16 -10.80
CA HIS A 80 14.71 8.95 -10.04
C HIS A 80 13.74 9.22 -8.90
N LEU A 81 13.94 10.33 -8.16
CA LEU A 81 13.03 10.75 -7.09
C LEU A 81 11.60 10.92 -7.62
N GLN A 82 11.43 11.58 -8.77
CA GLN A 82 10.12 11.75 -9.38
C GLN A 82 9.50 10.41 -9.82
N LYS A 83 10.30 9.51 -10.41
CA LYS A 83 9.83 8.16 -10.79
C LYS A 83 9.32 7.38 -9.59
N ILE A 84 10.03 7.43 -8.45
CA ILE A 84 9.65 6.71 -7.24
C ILE A 84 8.31 7.20 -6.69
N ARG A 85 8.11 8.52 -6.65
CA ARG A 85 6.81 9.12 -6.24
C ARG A 85 5.67 8.64 -7.13
N ASN A 86 5.87 8.64 -8.45
CA ASN A 86 4.85 8.16 -9.39
C ASN A 86 4.53 6.67 -9.16
N ILE A 87 5.54 5.84 -8.86
CA ILE A 87 5.32 4.42 -8.57
C ILE A 87 4.52 4.23 -7.27
N GLN A 88 4.81 5.01 -6.22
CA GLN A 88 4.01 4.97 -4.98
C GLN A 88 2.53 5.29 -5.23
N GLU A 89 2.21 6.26 -6.08
CA GLU A 89 0.83 6.57 -6.46
C GLU A 89 0.15 5.42 -7.22
N ILE A 90 0.90 4.71 -8.06
CA ILE A 90 0.41 3.53 -8.78
C ILE A 90 0.14 2.39 -7.79
N ILE A 91 1.08 2.11 -6.88
CA ILE A 91 0.92 1.08 -5.84
C ILE A 91 -0.31 1.39 -4.99
N ALA A 92 -0.45 2.63 -4.52
CA ALA A 92 -1.57 3.06 -3.68
C ALA A 92 -2.95 2.79 -4.31
N ARG A 93 -3.07 2.96 -5.64
CA ARG A 93 -4.32 2.74 -6.40
C ARG A 93 -4.53 1.30 -6.86
N ASN A 94 -3.52 0.43 -6.76
CA ASN A 94 -3.60 -0.94 -7.27
C ASN A 94 -4.66 -1.79 -6.54
N GLN A 95 -5.47 -2.53 -7.30
CA GLN A 95 -6.58 -3.34 -6.79
C GLN A 95 -6.83 -4.55 -7.70
N MET A 96 -7.32 -5.66 -7.12
CA MET A 96 -7.77 -6.82 -7.90
C MET A 96 -9.07 -6.49 -8.63
N LYS A 97 -9.19 -6.95 -9.87
CA LYS A 97 -10.38 -6.76 -10.72
C LYS A 97 -10.87 -8.11 -11.22
N CYS A 98 -12.16 -8.37 -11.06
CA CYS A 98 -12.86 -9.48 -11.70
C CYS A 98 -13.90 -8.91 -12.66
N ALA A 99 -13.97 -9.43 -13.87
CA ALA A 99 -14.95 -9.03 -14.87
C ALA A 99 -15.72 -10.26 -15.31
N PHE A 100 -17.05 -10.14 -15.33
CA PHE A 100 -17.96 -11.19 -15.77
C PHE A 100 -18.46 -10.85 -17.16
N PHE A 101 -18.58 -11.87 -18.01
CA PHE A 101 -19.10 -11.74 -19.36
C PHE A 101 -20.19 -12.81 -19.55
N GLY A 102 -21.22 -12.47 -20.33
CA GLY A 102 -22.35 -13.33 -20.65
C GLY A 102 -22.93 -12.94 -22.02
N ARG A 103 -23.67 -13.87 -22.63
CA ARG A 103 -24.42 -13.61 -23.87
C ARG A 103 -25.68 -12.80 -23.60
#